data_AF-A0A8W7JXJ2-F1
#
_entry.id   AF-A0A8W7JXJ2-F1
#
_cell.length_a   1.000
_cell.length_b   1.000
_cell.length_c   1.000
_cell.angle_alpha   90.00
_cell.angle_beta   90.00
_cell.angle_gamma   90.00
#
_symmetry.space_group_name_H-M   'P 1'
#
loop_
_entity.id
_entity.type
_entity.pdbx_description
1 polymer ?
#
loop_
_entity_poly.entity_id
_entity_poly.type
_entity_poly.pdbx_seq_one_letter_code
_entity_poly.pdbx_strand_id
1 'polypeptide(L)'
;MKAIAVLCFLVTLASAIVGTIGKPVDPVATPYILRYENNNAANEGYNFEYELSDEQRRQEAGTLRNAKNVEGDEVQVVVVQGRYSFVGDDGRTYWVEYTADENGYRTRMGTEDADTDRTLDLRRGKRSAPAPAAAAVTSDAQ
;
A
#
# COMPACT_ATOMS: atom_id res chain seq x y z
N MET A 1 53.45 32.46 18.09
CA MET A 1 53.16 31.09 17.63
C MET A 1 51.91 30.49 18.29
N LYS A 2 51.81 30.44 19.63
CA LYS A 2 50.62 29.90 20.33
C LYS A 2 49.31 30.68 20.08
N ALA A 3 49.37 32.02 20.04
CA ALA A 3 48.19 32.87 19.81
C ALA A 3 47.60 32.76 18.39
N ILE A 4 48.44 32.51 17.38
CA ILE A 4 48.01 32.35 15.98
C ILE A 4 47.31 30.99 15.79
N ALA A 5 47.80 29.93 16.44
CA ALA A 5 47.18 28.61 16.40
C ALA A 5 45.78 28.60 17.06
N VAL A 6 45.59 29.35 18.16
CA VAL A 6 44.29 29.47 18.84
C VAL A 6 43.28 30.27 18.01
N LEU A 7 43.73 31.32 17.31
CA LEU A 7 42.87 32.12 16.43
C LEU A 7 42.38 31.31 15.21
N CYS A 8 43.26 30.52 14.58
CA CYS A 8 42.86 29.65 13.47
C CYS A 8 41.86 28.57 13.91
N PHE A 9 42.03 28.01 15.11
CA PHE A 9 41.12 26.99 15.65
C PHE A 9 39.72 27.54 15.97
N LEU A 10 39.64 28.79 16.45
CA LEU A 10 38.37 29.48 16.69
C LEU A 10 37.64 29.84 15.39
N VAL A 11 38.37 30.22 14.33
CA VAL A 11 37.79 30.51 13.01
C VAL A 11 37.25 29.23 12.35
N THR A 12 37.91 28.09 12.51
CA THR A 12 37.40 26.81 11.98
C THR A 12 36.18 26.29 12.74
N LEU A 13 36.10 26.54 14.06
CA LEU A 13 34.97 26.12 14.88
C LEU A 13 33.70 26.95 14.56
N ALA A 14 33.86 28.21 14.15
CA ALA A 14 32.75 29.06 13.75
C ALA A 14 32.12 28.67 12.38
N SER A 15 32.87 28.00 11.50
CA SER A 15 32.35 27.54 10.19
C SER A 15 31.59 26.20 10.26
N ALA A 16 31.62 25.50 11.40
CA ALA A 16 31.01 24.17 11.54
C ALA A 16 29.53 24.20 11.98
N ILE A 17 28.95 25.39 12.20
CA ILE A 17 27.52 25.55 12.52
C ILE A 17 26.77 25.98 11.26
N VAL A 18 26.80 25.13 10.23
CA VAL A 18 25.81 25.21 9.15
C VAL A 18 24.53 24.63 9.73
N GLY A 19 23.67 25.51 10.26
CA GLY A 19 22.33 25.13 10.70
C GLY A 19 21.58 24.49 9.54
N THR A 20 21.19 23.23 9.70
CA THR A 20 20.19 22.61 8.83
C THR A 20 18.84 23.27 9.13
N ILE A 21 18.60 24.43 8.53
CA ILE A 21 17.26 25.02 8.50
C ILE A 21 16.43 24.06 7.63
N GLY A 22 15.62 23.21 8.26
CA GLY A 22 14.63 22.43 7.55
C GLY A 22 13.80 23.37 6.69
N LYS A 23 13.58 23.01 5.42
CA LYS A 23 12.73 23.80 4.53
C LYS A 23 11.39 24.03 5.24
N PRO A 24 10.85 25.27 5.26
CA PRO A 24 9.55 25.51 5.84
C PRO A 24 8.54 24.58 5.17
N VAL A 25 7.79 23.83 5.97
CA VAL A 25 6.64 23.06 5.48
C VAL A 25 5.66 24.10 4.94
N ASP A 26 5.51 24.15 3.62
CA ASP A 26 4.59 25.10 2.98
C ASP A 26 3.17 24.86 3.50
N PRO A 27 2.55 25.82 4.22
CA PRO A 27 1.23 25.64 4.83
C PRO A 27 0.10 25.52 3.80
N VAL A 28 0.41 25.70 2.51
CA VAL A 28 -0.52 25.58 1.37
C VAL A 28 -0.69 24.12 0.91
N ALA A 29 0.17 23.19 1.36
CA ALA A 29 0.13 21.79 0.92
C ALA A 29 -0.53 20.82 1.93
N THR A 30 -1.37 21.30 2.86
CA THR A 30 -2.17 20.38 3.71
C THR A 30 -3.32 19.82 2.89
N PRO A 31 -3.38 18.50 2.66
CA PRO A 31 -4.48 17.90 1.92
C PRO A 31 -5.81 18.02 2.69
N TYR A 32 -6.90 18.18 1.97
CA TYR A 32 -8.26 18.18 2.52
C TYR A 32 -9.03 16.92 2.12
N ILE A 33 -10.06 16.59 2.89
CA ILE A 33 -10.86 15.37 2.68
C ILE A 33 -11.80 15.56 1.49
N LEU A 34 -11.75 14.64 0.52
CA LEU A 34 -12.67 14.53 -0.60
C LEU A 34 -13.81 13.55 -0.30
N ARG A 35 -13.50 12.42 0.35
CA ARG A 35 -14.47 11.41 0.76
C ARG A 35 -14.08 10.86 2.13
N TYR A 36 -15.09 10.56 2.93
CA TYR A 36 -14.93 9.93 4.24
C TYR A 36 -16.15 9.07 4.54
N GLU A 37 -15.91 7.82 4.89
CA GLU A 37 -16.91 6.89 5.39
C GLU A 37 -16.37 6.19 6.63
N ASN A 38 -17.22 6.11 7.64
CA ASN A 38 -16.95 5.34 8.85
C ASN A 38 -18.26 4.74 9.32
N ASN A 39 -18.44 3.47 9.01
CA ASN A 39 -19.59 2.69 9.40
C ASN A 39 -19.14 1.62 10.38
N ASN A 40 -19.64 1.70 11.61
CA ASN A 40 -19.35 0.73 12.65
C ASN A 40 -20.66 0.02 13.01
N ALA A 41 -20.75 -1.26 12.64
CA ALA A 41 -21.84 -2.13 13.01
C ALA A 41 -21.40 -2.91 14.26
N ALA A 42 -21.90 -2.47 15.43
CA ALA A 42 -21.61 -3.14 16.68
C ALA A 42 -21.89 -4.65 16.55
N ASN A 43 -20.87 -5.47 16.82
CA ASN A 43 -20.89 -6.94 16.76
C ASN A 43 -20.88 -7.58 15.36
N GLU A 44 -20.86 -6.80 14.26
CA GLU A 44 -20.79 -7.34 12.89
C GLU A 44 -19.52 -6.91 12.15
N GLY A 45 -18.88 -5.82 12.60
CA GLY A 45 -17.63 -5.33 12.03
C GLY A 45 -17.66 -3.82 11.78
N TYR A 46 -16.74 -3.36 10.95
CA TYR A 46 -16.70 -1.97 10.50
C TYR A 46 -16.24 -1.86 9.06
N ASN A 47 -16.59 -0.74 8.44
CA ASN A 47 -16.05 -0.27 7.17
C ASN A 47 -15.54 1.15 7.36
N PHE A 48 -14.35 1.42 6.87
CA PHE A 48 -13.68 2.70 6.95
C PHE A 48 -13.07 3.05 5.61
N GLU A 49 -13.31 4.27 5.13
CA GLU A 49 -12.76 4.75 3.87
C GLU A 49 -12.47 6.25 3.94
N TYR A 50 -11.37 6.69 3.32
CA TYR A 50 -11.16 8.10 3.01
C TYR A 50 -10.43 8.30 1.69
N GLU A 51 -10.61 9.50 1.16
CA GLU A 51 -9.88 10.04 0.03
C GLU A 51 -9.51 11.49 0.30
N LEU A 52 -8.27 11.86 0.01
CA LEU A 52 -7.72 13.19 0.22
C LEU A 52 -7.42 13.88 -1.11
N SER A 53 -7.30 15.20 -1.09
CA SER A 53 -7.07 16.05 -2.26
C SER A 53 -5.71 15.85 -2.94
N ASP A 54 -4.77 15.17 -2.27
CA ASP A 54 -3.45 14.79 -2.78
C ASP A 54 -3.42 13.33 -3.29
N GLU A 55 -4.58 12.78 -3.63
CA GLU A 55 -4.75 11.44 -4.19
C GLU A 55 -4.44 10.28 -3.22
N GLN A 56 -4.21 10.59 -1.93
CA GLN A 56 -4.16 9.54 -0.91
C GLN A 56 -5.54 8.92 -0.72
N ARG A 57 -5.58 7.58 -0.76
CA ARG A 57 -6.81 6.80 -0.54
C ARG A 57 -6.54 5.70 0.46
N ARG A 58 -7.52 5.40 1.30
CA ARG A 58 -7.50 4.23 2.19
C ARG A 58 -8.91 3.67 2.29
N GLN A 59 -9.02 2.36 2.22
CA GLN A 59 -10.25 1.64 2.57
C GLN A 59 -9.88 0.43 3.42
N GLU A 60 -10.70 0.10 4.40
CA GLU A 60 -10.48 -1.02 5.31
C GLU A 60 -11.82 -1.52 5.84
N ALA A 61 -11.95 -2.83 5.97
CA ALA A 61 -13.06 -3.48 6.63
C ALA A 61 -12.54 -4.46 7.69
N GLY A 62 -13.16 -4.42 8.88
CA GLY A 62 -12.92 -5.39 9.94
C GLY A 62 -14.15 -6.26 10.13
N THR A 63 -13.97 -7.57 10.24
CA THR A 63 -15.04 -8.54 10.52
C THR A 63 -14.65 -9.44 11.68
N LEU A 64 -15.65 -9.97 12.40
CA LEU A 64 -15.44 -10.97 13.44
C LEU A 64 -15.53 -12.37 12.84
N ARG A 65 -14.52 -13.20 13.09
CA ARG A 65 -14.47 -14.62 12.69
C ARG A 65 -14.27 -15.48 13.92
N ASN A 66 -14.72 -16.73 13.87
CA ASN A 66 -14.36 -17.75 14.87
C ASN A 66 -13.10 -18.47 14.39
N ALA A 67 -12.08 -18.59 15.25
CA ALA A 67 -10.86 -19.33 15.01
C ALA A 67 -10.48 -20.18 16.22
N LYS A 68 -9.44 -21.01 16.07
CA LYS A 68 -8.89 -21.79 17.18
C LYS A 68 -7.60 -21.17 17.70
N ASN A 69 -7.47 -21.06 19.01
CA ASN A 69 -6.22 -20.67 19.65
C ASN A 69 -5.22 -21.85 19.66
N VAL A 70 -4.03 -21.65 20.23
CA VAL A 70 -2.97 -22.68 20.34
C VAL A 70 -3.41 -23.88 21.20
N GLU A 71 -4.38 -23.67 22.10
CA GLU A 71 -4.93 -24.69 23.01
C GLU A 71 -6.11 -25.47 22.38
N GLY A 72 -6.58 -25.05 21.20
CA GLY A 72 -7.67 -25.69 20.46
C GLY A 72 -9.07 -25.15 20.76
N ASP A 73 -9.19 -24.17 21.65
CA ASP A 73 -10.45 -23.52 22.03
C ASP A 73 -10.95 -22.57 20.93
N GLU A 74 -12.26 -22.50 20.78
CA GLU A 74 -12.89 -21.53 19.88
C GLU A 74 -12.82 -20.13 20.49
N VAL A 75 -12.20 -19.22 19.75
CA VAL A 75 -12.06 -17.81 20.09
C VAL A 75 -12.60 -16.95 18.96
N GLN A 76 -13.19 -15.82 19.32
CA GLN A 76 -13.56 -14.81 18.34
C GLN A 76 -12.37 -13.90 18.08
N VAL A 77 -12.11 -13.64 16.81
CA VAL A 77 -10.91 -12.96 16.31
C VAL A 77 -11.33 -11.93 15.28
N VAL A 78 -10.61 -10.81 15.26
CA VAL A 78 -10.87 -9.72 14.32
C VAL A 78 -10.01 -9.93 13.09
N VAL A 79 -10.65 -10.02 11.93
CA VAL A 79 -9.99 -10.07 10.63
C VAL A 79 -10.13 -8.71 9.97
N VAL A 80 -9.01 -8.07 9.67
CA VAL A 80 -8.96 -6.76 9.01
C VAL A 80 -8.40 -6.93 7.61
N GLN A 81 -9.10 -6.42 6.61
CA GLN A 81 -8.64 -6.35 5.22
C GLN A 81 -8.72 -4.92 4.75
N GLY A 82 -7.66 -4.42 4.13
CA GLY A 82 -7.65 -3.06 3.64
C GLY A 82 -6.65 -2.82 2.52
N ARG A 83 -6.75 -1.62 1.96
CA ARG A 83 -5.77 -1.09 1.02
C ARG A 83 -5.56 0.39 1.26
N TYR A 84 -4.37 0.87 0.97
CA TYR A 84 -4.11 2.30 0.84
C TYR A 84 -3.24 2.58 -0.40
N SER A 85 -3.36 3.79 -0.94
CA SER A 85 -2.54 4.27 -2.04
C SER A 85 -2.15 5.72 -1.84
N PHE A 86 -1.02 6.11 -2.41
CA PHE A 86 -0.49 7.48 -2.38
C PHE A 86 0.40 7.73 -3.61
N VAL A 87 0.55 8.99 -3.99
CA VAL A 87 1.50 9.42 -5.02
C VAL A 87 2.84 9.71 -4.35
N GLY A 88 3.91 9.08 -4.83
CA GLY A 88 5.26 9.31 -4.32
C GLY A 88 5.91 10.56 -4.91
N ASP A 89 7.06 10.96 -4.36
CA ASP A 89 7.85 12.10 -4.84
C ASP A 89 8.33 11.94 -6.30
N ASP A 90 8.32 10.72 -6.82
CA ASP A 90 8.63 10.36 -8.21
C ASP A 90 7.42 10.47 -9.16
N GLY A 91 6.26 10.89 -8.66
CA GLY A 91 5.01 11.00 -9.40
C GLY A 91 4.35 9.64 -9.69
N ARG A 92 4.83 8.54 -9.11
CA ARG A 92 4.23 7.22 -9.28
C ARG A 92 3.24 6.94 -8.15
N THR A 93 2.12 6.32 -8.49
CA THR A 93 1.16 5.83 -7.50
C THR A 93 1.67 4.53 -6.89
N TYR A 94 1.79 4.49 -5.58
CA TYR A 94 2.09 3.31 -4.78
C TYR A 94 0.82 2.82 -4.12
N TRP A 95 0.67 1.50 -4.02
CA TRP A 95 -0.45 0.91 -3.31
C TRP A 95 0.00 -0.27 -2.47
N VAL A 96 -0.73 -0.50 -1.38
CA VAL A 96 -0.53 -1.61 -0.45
C VAL A 96 -1.88 -2.21 -0.13
N GLU A 97 -1.98 -3.52 -0.25
CA GLU A 97 -3.11 -4.31 0.24
C GLU A 97 -2.64 -5.18 1.38
N TYR A 98 -3.48 -5.36 2.40
CA TYR A 98 -3.13 -6.10 3.59
C TYR A 98 -4.30 -6.88 4.18
N THR A 99 -3.92 -7.96 4.86
CA THR A 99 -4.80 -8.77 5.70
C THR A 99 -4.12 -8.96 7.06
N ALA A 100 -4.81 -8.60 8.13
CA ALA A 100 -4.44 -8.92 9.50
C ALA A 100 -5.48 -9.91 10.05
N ASP A 101 -5.02 -11.09 10.45
CA ASP A 101 -5.83 -12.10 11.12
C ASP A 101 -4.99 -12.87 12.15
N GLU A 102 -5.52 -13.99 12.65
CA GLU A 102 -4.83 -14.88 13.60
C GLU A 102 -3.45 -15.36 13.15
N ASN A 103 -3.17 -15.34 11.84
CA ASN A 103 -1.90 -15.75 11.26
C ASN A 103 -0.91 -14.57 11.11
N GLY A 104 -1.27 -13.40 11.63
CA GLY A 104 -0.47 -12.18 11.57
C GLY A 104 -0.78 -11.26 10.39
N TYR A 105 0.08 -10.27 10.19
CA TYR A 105 -0.06 -9.25 9.15
C TYR A 105 0.64 -9.70 7.86
N ARG A 106 -0.12 -9.76 6.77
CA ARG A 106 0.38 -10.13 5.43
C ARG A 106 0.00 -9.04 4.45
N THR A 107 0.93 -8.70 3.56
CA THR A 107 0.75 -7.60 2.62
C THR A 107 1.31 -7.91 1.24
N ARG A 108 0.73 -7.27 0.23
CA ARG A 108 1.27 -7.14 -1.12
C ARG A 108 1.23 -5.68 -1.53
N MET A 109 2.19 -5.27 -2.34
CA MET A 109 2.31 -3.88 -2.79
C MET A 109 2.68 -3.83 -4.27
N GLY A 110 2.44 -2.68 -4.88
CA GLY A 110 2.83 -2.41 -6.25
C GLY A 110 2.92 -0.92 -6.54
N THR A 111 3.26 -0.63 -7.79
CA THR A 111 3.38 0.71 -8.34
C THR A 111 2.62 0.74 -9.67
N GLU A 112 2.05 1.90 -10.04
CA GLU A 112 1.12 2.12 -11.17
C GLU A 112 -0.34 1.71 -10.87
N ASP A 113 -1.29 2.35 -11.56
CA ASP A 113 -2.72 2.21 -11.32
C ASP A 113 -3.08 0.73 -11.23
N ALA A 114 -3.68 0.31 -10.11
CA ALA A 114 -4.19 -1.05 -9.91
C ALA A 114 -5.16 -1.50 -11.04
N ASP A 115 -5.63 -0.56 -11.86
CA ASP A 115 -6.49 -0.80 -13.03
C ASP A 115 -5.69 -1.20 -14.29
N THR A 116 -4.40 -0.91 -14.36
CA THR A 116 -3.53 -1.29 -15.49
C THR A 116 -3.32 -2.80 -15.52
N ASP A 117 -3.19 -3.45 -14.36
CA ASP A 117 -3.00 -4.90 -14.25
C ASP A 117 -4.26 -5.66 -14.72
N ARG A 118 -5.45 -5.15 -14.39
CA ARG A 118 -6.73 -5.67 -14.92
C ARG A 118 -6.82 -5.51 -16.44
N THR A 119 -6.31 -4.42 -16.97
CA THR A 119 -6.28 -4.15 -18.42
C THR A 119 -5.26 -5.05 -19.14
N LEU A 120 -4.13 -5.37 -18.49
CA LEU A 120 -3.12 -6.29 -19.01
C LEU A 120 -3.61 -7.75 -19.01
N ASP A 121 -4.33 -8.18 -17.97
CA ASP A 121 -4.96 -9.51 -17.92
C ASP A 121 -6.04 -9.68 -18.99
N LEU A 122 -6.87 -8.65 -19.20
CA LEU A 122 -7.87 -8.63 -20.30
C LEU A 122 -7.20 -8.69 -21.69
N ARG A 123 -6.03 -8.05 -21.85
CA ARG A 123 -5.25 -8.11 -23.11
C ARG A 123 -4.53 -9.45 -23.29
N ARG A 124 -4.07 -10.08 -22.21
CA ARG A 124 -3.36 -11.36 -22.23
C ARG A 124 -4.33 -12.54 -22.45
N GLY A 125 -5.51 -12.51 -21.83
CA GLY A 125 -6.56 -13.52 -22.02
C GLY A 125 -7.13 -13.61 -23.44
N LYS A 126 -6.99 -12.56 -24.25
CA LYS A 126 -7.42 -12.55 -25.67
C LYS A 126 -6.39 -13.16 -26.64
N ARG A 127 -5.16 -13.47 -26.19
CA ARG A 127 -4.08 -13.99 -27.05
C ARG A 127 -3.82 -15.49 -26.92
N SER A 128 -4.48 -16.20 -26.01
CA SER A 128 -4.28 -17.64 -25.80
C SER A 128 -5.56 -18.45 -26.05
N ALA A 129 -6.08 -18.40 -27.27
CA ALA A 129 -6.83 -19.55 -27.78
C ALA A 129 -5.82 -20.47 -28.47
N PRO A 130 -5.64 -21.73 -28.04
CA PRO A 130 -4.83 -22.68 -28.80
C PRO A 130 -5.50 -22.91 -30.16
N ALA A 131 -4.69 -22.91 -31.23
CA ALA A 131 -5.14 -23.28 -32.56
C ALA A 131 -5.83 -24.66 -32.51
N PRO A 132 -6.99 -24.86 -33.15
CA PRO A 132 -7.65 -26.15 -33.12
C PRO A 132 -6.73 -27.19 -33.79
N ALA A 133 -6.32 -28.18 -33.00
CA ALA A 133 -5.66 -29.37 -33.49
C ALA A 133 -6.63 -30.09 -34.42
N ALA A 134 -6.27 -30.18 -35.70
CA ALA A 134 -6.96 -31.02 -36.67
C ALA A 134 -6.85 -32.48 -36.21
N ALA A 135 -7.95 -33.01 -35.67
CA ALA A 135 -8.06 -34.41 -35.30
C ALA A 135 -8.04 -35.27 -36.57
N ALA A 136 -7.08 -36.20 -36.61
CA ALA A 136 -7.04 -37.28 -37.56
C ALA A 136 -8.29 -38.15 -37.40
N VAL A 137 -9.03 -38.35 -38.48
CA VAL A 137 -10.07 -39.37 -38.59
C VAL A 137 -9.38 -40.67 -39.00
N THR A 138 -9.38 -41.65 -38.10
CA THR A 138 -9.07 -43.05 -38.44
C THR A 138 -10.04 -44.00 -37.73
N SER A 139 -10.53 -45.00 -38.49
CA SER A 139 -11.21 -46.25 -38.08
C SER A 139 -12.66 -46.11 -37.59
N ASP A 140 -13.61 -47.00 -37.89
CA ASP A 140 -13.66 -48.20 -38.75
C ASP A 140 -15.13 -48.67 -38.86
N ALA A 141 -15.40 -49.58 -39.80
CA ALA A 141 -16.52 -50.55 -39.86
C ALA A 141 -17.96 -50.06 -40.16
N GLN A 142 -18.37 -50.13 -41.43
CA GLN A 142 -19.14 -51.24 -42.04
C GLN A 142 -19.25 -51.06 -43.56
#